data_AF-A0A8X8WP13-F1
#
_entry.id   AF-A0A8X8WP13-F1
#
_cell.length_a   1.000
_cell.length_b   1.000
_cell.length_c   1.000
_cell.angle_alpha   90.00
_cell.angle_beta   90.00
_cell.angle_gamma   90.00
#
_symmetry.space_group_name_H-M   'P 1'
#
loop_
_entity.id
_entity.type
_entity.pdbx_description
1 polymer ?
#
loop_
_entity_poly.entity_id
_entity_poly.type
_entity_poly.pdbx_seq_one_letter_code
_entity_poly.pdbx_strand_id
1 'polypeptide(L)'
;MDVERDRGRYHSSASGLTVVAHFFGILATILMLVWLLHYREGIDLDSDDARRVFNVHPFLMFFGFIFMAGEAMMAYKTVKAEWQWLVGLAVFLPRSSPSHSKAMIAPWHVNGGRALLFMAIATALTGLMEKATLMRLQHQNEGRLINLLALCILLFGISVDFSVSLARYA
;
A
#
# COMPACT_ATOMS: atom_id res chain seq x y z
N MET A 1 -16.31 26.74 23.57
CA MET A 1 -16.14 25.32 23.95
C MET A 1 -16.27 24.38 22.74
N ASP A 2 -16.50 24.89 21.54
CA ASP A 2 -16.73 24.08 20.34
C ASP A 2 -15.44 23.69 19.59
N VAL A 3 -14.38 24.49 19.72
CA VAL A 3 -13.09 24.25 19.05
C VAL A 3 -12.37 23.01 19.59
N GLU A 4 -12.45 22.73 20.90
CA GLU A 4 -11.87 21.50 21.47
C GLU A 4 -12.65 20.24 21.10
N ARG A 5 -13.97 20.35 20.95
CA ARG A 5 -14.86 19.24 20.58
C ARG A 5 -14.67 18.82 19.11
N ASP A 6 -14.28 19.75 18.24
CA ASP A 6 -13.91 19.43 16.86
C ASP A 6 -12.52 18.78 16.77
N ARG A 7 -11.52 19.29 17.50
CA ARG A 7 -10.16 18.68 17.53
C ARG A 7 -10.18 17.20 17.97
N GLY A 8 -10.95 16.85 19.01
CA GLY A 8 -11.09 15.46 19.46
C GLY A 8 -11.74 14.52 18.42
N ARG A 9 -12.70 15.04 17.64
CA ARG A 9 -13.39 14.26 16.59
C ARG A 9 -12.48 13.99 15.40
N TYR A 10 -11.64 14.95 15.02
CA TYR A 10 -10.69 14.83 13.93
C TYR A 10 -9.60 13.80 14.24
N HIS A 11 -9.08 13.81 15.48
CA HIS A 11 -8.07 12.84 15.91
C HIS A 11 -8.62 11.40 15.94
N SER A 12 -9.87 11.21 16.39
CA SER A 12 -10.54 9.90 16.39
C SER A 12 -10.89 9.40 14.99
N SER A 13 -11.19 10.31 14.05
CA SER A 13 -11.48 9.95 12.66
C SER A 13 -10.20 9.53 11.92
N ALA A 14 -9.08 10.22 12.15
CA ALA A 14 -7.78 9.85 11.60
C ALA A 14 -7.31 8.45 12.04
N SER A 15 -7.58 8.03 13.29
CA SER A 15 -7.31 6.66 13.74
C SER A 15 -8.23 5.63 13.10
N GLY A 16 -9.50 5.97 12.87
CA GLY A 16 -10.46 5.08 12.23
C GLY A 16 -10.08 4.74 10.78
N LEU A 17 -9.63 5.73 10.01
CA LEU A 17 -9.20 5.50 8.63
C LEU A 17 -7.97 4.60 8.52
N THR A 18 -7.01 4.72 9.44
CA THR A 18 -5.84 3.84 9.48
C THR A 18 -6.23 2.40 9.79
N VAL A 19 -7.19 2.17 10.69
CA VAL A 19 -7.72 0.82 10.96
C VAL A 19 -8.39 0.24 9.71
N VAL A 20 -9.17 1.04 8.98
CA VAL A 20 -9.79 0.63 7.71
C VAL A 20 -8.73 0.28 6.67
N ALA A 21 -7.66 1.06 6.56
CA ALA A 21 -6.54 0.76 5.67
C ALA A 21 -5.90 -0.60 6.02
N HIS A 22 -5.54 -0.84 7.29
CA HIS A 22 -4.97 -2.13 7.68
C HIS A 22 -5.92 -3.30 7.42
N PHE A 23 -7.22 -3.14 7.66
CA PHE A 23 -8.21 -4.16 7.35
C PHE A 23 -8.18 -4.55 5.87
N PHE A 24 -8.25 -3.58 4.95
CA PHE A 24 -8.18 -3.86 3.51
C PHE A 24 -6.82 -4.38 3.07
N GLY A 25 -5.72 -3.93 3.67
CA GLY A 25 -4.37 -4.41 3.38
C GLY A 25 -4.16 -5.88 3.78
N ILE A 26 -4.63 -6.27 4.97
CA ILE A 26 -4.60 -7.65 5.45
C ILE A 26 -5.51 -8.54 4.59
N LEU A 27 -6.73 -8.07 4.29
CA LEU A 27 -7.66 -8.79 3.43
C LEU A 27 -7.07 -9.01 2.02
N ALA A 28 -6.48 -7.98 1.41
CA ALA A 28 -5.81 -8.10 0.12
C ALA A 28 -4.62 -9.07 0.17
N THR A 29 -3.86 -9.09 1.27
CA THR A 29 -2.77 -10.04 1.48
C THR A 29 -3.26 -11.48 1.54
N ILE A 30 -4.34 -11.73 2.28
CA ILE A 30 -4.96 -13.05 2.35
C ILE A 30 -5.46 -13.47 0.97
N LEU A 31 -6.20 -12.61 0.26
CA LEU A 31 -6.72 -12.92 -1.07
C LEU A 31 -5.59 -13.18 -2.08
N MET A 32 -4.49 -12.42 -2.02
CA MET A 32 -3.31 -12.65 -2.85
C MET A 32 -2.68 -14.01 -2.57
N LEU A 33 -2.50 -14.38 -1.29
CA LEU A 33 -1.95 -15.69 -0.91
C LEU A 33 -2.89 -16.83 -1.32
N VAL A 34 -4.20 -16.69 -1.13
CA VAL A 34 -5.17 -17.68 -1.58
C VAL A 34 -5.08 -17.86 -3.10
N TRP A 35 -5.00 -16.76 -3.86
CA TRP A 35 -4.85 -16.85 -5.30
C TRP A 35 -3.57 -17.60 -5.71
N LEU A 36 -2.44 -17.30 -5.06
CA LEU A 36 -1.15 -17.90 -5.39
C LEU A 36 -1.05 -19.37 -4.97
N LEU A 37 -1.49 -19.71 -3.76
CA LEU A 37 -1.33 -21.05 -3.20
C LEU A 37 -2.42 -22.00 -3.67
N HIS A 38 -3.67 -21.54 -3.81
CA HIS A 38 -4.80 -22.40 -4.17
C HIS A 38 -5.00 -22.54 -5.68
N TYR A 39 -4.81 -21.47 -6.45
CA TYR A 39 -5.10 -21.47 -7.89
C TYR A 39 -3.86 -21.53 -8.78
N ARG A 40 -2.68 -21.16 -8.25
CA ARG A 40 -1.45 -20.97 -9.05
C ARG A 40 -0.34 -21.97 -8.73
N GLU A 41 -0.65 -23.02 -7.97
CA GLU A 41 0.28 -24.10 -7.59
C GLU A 41 1.51 -23.61 -6.79
N GLY A 42 1.43 -22.43 -6.17
CA GLY A 42 2.45 -21.87 -5.28
C GLY A 42 3.44 -20.88 -5.92
N ILE A 43 4.47 -20.56 -5.13
CA ILE A 43 5.59 -19.69 -5.49
C ILE A 43 6.86 -20.55 -5.60
N ASP A 44 7.42 -20.63 -6.80
CA ASP A 44 8.66 -21.36 -7.03
C ASP A 44 9.62 -20.47 -7.82
N LEU A 45 10.82 -20.26 -7.26
CA LEU A 45 11.85 -19.38 -7.83
C LEU A 45 12.76 -20.12 -8.81
N ASP A 46 12.82 -21.45 -8.71
CA ASP A 46 13.70 -22.32 -9.48
C ASP A 46 12.92 -23.55 -9.97
N SER A 47 12.01 -23.31 -10.91
CA SER A 47 11.17 -24.33 -11.53
C SER A 47 11.27 -24.24 -13.04
N ASP A 48 11.38 -25.38 -13.71
CA ASP A 48 11.44 -25.50 -15.18
C ASP A 48 10.22 -24.87 -15.89
N ASP A 49 9.08 -24.73 -15.19
CA ASP A 49 7.89 -24.05 -15.71
C ASP A 49 7.93 -22.53 -15.44
N ALA A 50 8.15 -21.75 -16.50
CA ALA A 50 8.20 -20.29 -16.49
C ALA A 50 6.94 -19.62 -15.89
N ARG A 51 5.79 -20.31 -15.88
CA ARG A 51 4.53 -19.77 -15.33
C ARG A 51 4.57 -19.62 -13.82
N ARG A 52 5.31 -20.49 -13.11
CA ARG A 52 5.45 -20.45 -11.64
C ARG A 52 6.35 -19.30 -11.20
N VAL A 53 7.44 -19.07 -11.92
CA VAL A 53 8.33 -17.92 -11.71
C VAL A 53 7.56 -16.60 -11.91
N PHE A 54 6.69 -16.53 -12.93
CA PHE A 54 5.85 -15.34 -13.15
C PHE A 54 4.79 -15.11 -12.06
N ASN A 55 4.43 -16.09 -11.23
CA ASN A 55 3.50 -15.89 -10.12
C ASN A 55 4.11 -15.05 -8.99
N VAL A 56 5.44 -15.04 -8.87
CA VAL A 56 6.15 -14.21 -7.89
C VAL A 56 6.04 -12.72 -8.25
N HIS A 57 5.90 -12.39 -9.53
CA HIS A 57 5.78 -11.01 -10.00
C HIS A 57 4.58 -10.25 -9.40
N PRO A 58 3.31 -10.69 -9.53
CA PRO A 58 2.17 -10.01 -8.92
C PRO A 58 2.22 -10.01 -7.39
N PHE A 59 2.85 -11.03 -6.77
CA PHE A 59 3.10 -11.03 -5.33
C PHE A 59 4.03 -9.89 -4.91
N LEU A 60 5.18 -9.74 -5.58
CA LEU A 60 6.16 -8.70 -5.27
C LEU A 60 5.62 -7.29 -5.60
N MET A 61 4.84 -7.15 -6.68
CA MET A 61 4.16 -5.89 -6.99
C MET A 61 3.20 -5.48 -5.88
N PHE A 62 2.35 -6.39 -5.42
CA PHE A 62 1.41 -6.08 -4.35
C PHE A 62 2.11 -5.89 -3.00
N PHE A 63 2.90 -6.87 -2.55
CA PHE A 63 3.47 -6.86 -1.21
C PHE A 63 4.54 -5.78 -1.05
N GLY A 64 5.43 -5.62 -2.03
CA GLY A 64 6.50 -4.63 -2.00
C GLY A 64 6.03 -3.22 -2.35
N PHE A 65 5.53 -3.02 -3.57
CA PHE A 65 5.25 -1.68 -4.08
C PHE A 65 3.96 -1.06 -3.56
N ILE A 66 2.98 -1.86 -3.09
CA ILE A 66 1.69 -1.35 -2.62
C ILE A 66 1.56 -1.48 -1.11
N PHE A 67 1.61 -2.70 -0.57
CA PHE A 67 1.37 -2.94 0.87
C PHE A 67 2.47 -2.30 1.72
N MET A 68 3.74 -2.68 1.53
CA MET A 68 4.86 -2.10 2.28
C MET A 68 5.01 -0.60 2.05
N ALA A 69 4.80 -0.12 0.82
CA ALA A 69 4.84 1.32 0.54
C ALA A 69 3.69 2.09 1.25
N GLY A 70 2.48 1.53 1.26
CA GLY A 70 1.32 2.08 1.95
C GLY A 70 1.53 2.15 3.46
N GLU A 71 2.04 1.08 4.06
CA GLU A 71 2.43 1.02 5.47
C GLU A 71 3.54 2.03 5.79
N ALA A 72 4.56 2.16 4.93
CA ALA A 72 5.63 3.14 5.08
C ALA A 72 5.12 4.59 5.02
N MET A 73 4.13 4.88 4.16
CA MET A 73 3.46 6.17 4.16
C MET A 73 2.59 6.42 5.39
N MET A 74 2.10 5.38 6.07
CA MET A 74 1.40 5.56 7.34
C MET A 74 2.34 5.52 8.56
N ALA A 75 3.59 5.08 8.38
CA ALA A 75 4.56 4.84 9.45
C ALA A 75 4.84 6.09 10.28
N TYR A 76 4.86 7.29 9.68
CA TYR A 76 5.07 8.53 10.44
C TYR A 76 3.94 8.85 11.43
N LYS A 77 2.79 8.15 11.34
CA LYS A 77 1.70 8.20 12.31
C LYS A 77 1.63 6.98 13.23
N THR A 78 1.91 5.79 12.70
CA THR A 78 1.73 4.53 13.44
C THR A 78 2.95 4.18 14.29
N VAL A 79 4.13 4.60 13.86
CA VAL A 79 5.40 4.33 14.54
C VAL A 79 5.69 5.45 15.53
N LYS A 80 5.67 5.12 16.82
CA LYS A 80 6.11 6.02 17.90
C LYS A 80 7.56 6.45 17.65
N ALA A 81 7.87 7.70 17.98
CA ALA A 81 9.16 8.36 17.72
C ALA A 81 10.41 7.56 18.16
N GLU A 82 10.27 6.63 19.09
CA GLU A 82 11.31 5.71 19.56
C GLU A 82 11.86 4.74 18.49
N TRP A 83 11.02 4.27 17.56
CA TRP A 83 11.46 3.39 16.44
C TRP A 83 11.92 4.18 15.20
N GLN A 84 11.43 5.42 15.06
CA GLN A 84 11.90 6.37 14.04
C GLN A 84 13.41 6.63 14.17
N TRP A 85 13.96 6.59 15.40
CA TRP A 85 15.39 6.76 15.64
C TRP A 85 16.25 5.64 15.05
N LEU A 86 15.81 4.38 15.10
CA LEU A 86 16.58 3.25 14.58
C LEU A 86 16.61 3.24 13.04
N VAL A 87 15.48 3.54 12.40
CA VAL A 87 15.39 3.65 10.93
C VAL A 87 16.10 4.93 10.44
N GLY A 88 16.00 6.03 11.19
CA GLY A 88 16.72 7.27 10.92
C GLY A 88 18.24 7.10 11.03
N LEU A 89 18.72 6.40 12.06
CA LEU A 89 20.16 6.12 12.24
C LEU A 89 20.73 5.28 11.08
N ALA A 90 19.98 4.32 10.57
CA ALA A 90 20.40 3.46 9.46
C ALA A 90 20.46 4.17 8.09
N VAL A 91 19.74 5.28 7.92
CA VAL A 91 19.61 5.98 6.62
C VAL A 91 20.32 7.35 6.60
N PHE A 92 20.52 8.04 7.73
CA PHE A 92 20.91 9.46 7.77
C PHE A 92 22.35 9.79 8.22
N LEU A 93 23.25 8.83 8.33
CA LEU A 93 24.70 9.10 8.29
C LEU A 93 25.10 9.16 6.81
N PRO A 94 25.13 10.28 6.03
CA PRO A 94 25.35 11.69 6.41
C PRO A 94 24.66 12.74 5.48
N ARG A 95 23.71 13.56 5.96
CA ARG A 95 23.42 14.86 5.27
C ARG A 95 22.72 15.87 6.16
N SER A 96 23.52 16.73 6.79
CA SER A 96 23.02 18.01 7.31
C SER A 96 22.63 18.91 6.13
N SER A 97 21.39 18.78 5.66
CA SER A 97 20.81 19.57 4.57
C SER A 97 20.10 20.82 5.12
N PRO A 98 20.26 22.01 4.50
CA PRO A 98 19.69 23.28 4.98
C PRO A 98 18.17 23.19 5.22
N SER A 99 17.68 23.76 6.33
CA SER A 99 16.27 23.74 6.73
C SER A 99 15.32 24.35 5.68
N HIS A 100 15.77 25.40 4.97
CA HIS A 100 15.00 26.07 3.93
C HIS A 100 14.72 25.16 2.72
N SER A 101 15.71 24.39 2.28
CA SER A 101 15.54 23.43 1.17
C SER A 101 14.57 22.30 1.52
N LYS A 102 14.55 21.85 2.79
CA LYS A 102 13.60 20.83 3.28
C LYS A 102 12.15 21.34 3.23
N ALA A 103 11.91 22.59 3.59
CA ALA A 103 10.58 23.20 3.53
C ALA A 103 10.05 23.34 2.09
N MET A 104 10.93 23.64 1.12
CA MET A 104 10.54 23.75 -0.29
C MET A 104 10.25 22.40 -0.95
N ILE A 105 10.98 21.34 -0.58
CA ILE A 105 10.86 20.01 -1.20
C ILE A 105 9.75 19.16 -0.57
N ALA A 106 9.42 19.38 0.71
CA ALA A 106 8.39 18.63 1.43
C ALA A 106 7.04 18.48 0.68
N PRO A 107 6.42 19.54 0.13
CA PRO A 107 5.15 19.38 -0.59
C PRO A 107 5.29 18.52 -1.86
N TRP A 108 6.40 18.64 -2.58
CA TRP A 108 6.70 17.83 -3.77
C TRP A 108 6.93 16.37 -3.42
N HIS A 109 7.65 16.09 -2.34
CA HIS A 109 7.91 14.73 -1.88
C HIS A 109 6.61 14.01 -1.45
N VAL A 110 5.77 14.68 -0.67
CA VAL A 110 4.49 14.12 -0.20
C VAL A 110 3.53 13.87 -1.35
N ASN A 111 3.33 14.85 -2.24
CA ASN A 111 2.44 14.68 -3.38
C ASN A 111 3.00 13.68 -4.40
N GLY A 112 4.32 13.66 -4.59
CA GLY A 112 5.00 12.69 -5.44
C GLY A 112 4.84 11.25 -4.94
N GLY A 113 4.98 11.01 -3.63
CA GLY A 113 4.75 9.69 -3.04
C GLY A 113 3.33 9.17 -3.25
N ARG A 114 2.32 10.03 -3.08
CA ARG A 114 0.91 9.69 -3.33
C ARG A 114 0.65 9.36 -4.80
N ALA A 115 1.19 10.16 -5.71
CA ALA A 115 1.08 9.89 -7.14
C ALA A 115 1.72 8.55 -7.52
N LEU A 116 2.90 8.23 -6.97
CA LEU A 116 3.58 6.96 -7.20
C LEU A 116 2.76 5.77 -6.67
N LEU A 117 2.11 5.91 -5.51
CA LEU A 117 1.23 4.86 -4.98
C LEU A 117 0.06 4.57 -5.93
N PHE A 118 -0.64 5.62 -6.41
CA PHE A 118 -1.76 5.43 -7.33
C PHE A 118 -1.31 4.85 -8.67
N MET A 119 -0.14 5.26 -9.16
CA MET A 119 0.44 4.65 -10.36
C MET A 119 0.76 3.17 -10.15
N ALA A 120 1.37 2.80 -9.01
CA ALA A 120 1.64 1.41 -8.68
C ALA A 120 0.35 0.57 -8.57
N ILE A 121 -0.70 1.12 -7.96
CA ILE A 121 -2.03 0.50 -7.90
C ILE A 121 -2.60 0.33 -9.30
N ALA A 122 -2.59 1.36 -10.15
CA ALA A 122 -3.07 1.27 -11.51
C ALA A 122 -2.33 0.17 -12.30
N THR A 123 -1.00 0.14 -12.22
CA THR A 123 -0.16 -0.89 -12.85
C THR A 123 -0.50 -2.30 -12.36
N ALA A 124 -0.68 -2.48 -11.04
CA ALA A 124 -1.03 -3.79 -10.48
C ALA A 124 -2.44 -4.23 -10.90
N LEU A 125 -3.42 -3.32 -10.92
CA LEU A 125 -4.80 -3.60 -11.36
C LEU A 125 -4.84 -4.00 -12.84
N THR A 126 -4.15 -3.26 -13.71
CA THR A 126 -4.07 -3.61 -15.13
C THR A 126 -3.36 -4.94 -15.35
N GLY A 127 -2.27 -5.20 -14.62
CA GLY A 127 -1.54 -6.46 -14.72
C GLY A 127 -2.36 -7.68 -14.23
N LEU A 128 -3.12 -7.53 -13.15
CA LEU A 128 -4.04 -8.57 -12.67
C LEU A 128 -5.14 -8.85 -13.70
N MET A 129 -5.71 -7.80 -14.30
CA MET A 129 -6.79 -7.93 -15.28
C MET A 129 -6.29 -8.52 -16.61
N GLU A 130 -5.09 -8.14 -17.06
CA GLU A 130 -4.42 -8.73 -18.22
C GLU A 130 -4.20 -10.22 -17.98
N LYS A 131 -3.62 -10.59 -16.83
CA LYS A 131 -3.40 -12.00 -16.49
C LYS A 131 -4.72 -12.78 -16.46
N ALA A 132 -5.77 -12.24 -15.82
CA ALA A 132 -7.09 -12.88 -15.77
C ALA A 132 -7.72 -13.05 -17.16
N THR A 133 -7.49 -12.09 -18.07
CA THR A 133 -8.00 -12.13 -19.45
C THR A 133 -7.24 -13.13 -20.30
N LEU A 134 -5.90 -13.14 -20.22
CA LEU A 134 -5.04 -14.11 -20.91
C LEU A 134 -5.38 -15.55 -20.51
N MET A 135 -5.78 -15.76 -19.26
CA MET A 135 -6.17 -17.05 -18.71
C MET A 135 -7.68 -17.34 -18.85
N ARG A 136 -8.45 -16.44 -19.48
CA ARG A 136 -9.90 -16.54 -19.73
C ARG A 136 -10.74 -16.84 -18.48
N LEU A 137 -10.39 -16.24 -17.35
CA LEU A 137 -11.01 -16.51 -16.04
C LEU A 137 -12.28 -15.69 -15.75
N GLN A 138 -12.76 -14.88 -16.70
CA GLN A 138 -13.79 -13.85 -16.47
C GLN A 138 -15.08 -14.37 -15.79
N HIS A 139 -15.44 -15.63 -16.03
CA HIS A 139 -16.66 -16.24 -15.49
C HIS A 139 -16.41 -17.29 -14.39
N GLN A 140 -15.14 -17.53 -14.05
CA GLN A 140 -14.74 -18.54 -13.06
C GLN A 140 -14.64 -17.95 -11.66
N ASN A 141 -14.69 -18.82 -10.65
CA ASN A 141 -14.50 -18.44 -9.25
C ASN A 141 -13.15 -17.74 -9.03
N GLU A 142 -12.11 -18.15 -9.75
CA GLU A 142 -10.79 -17.50 -9.71
C GLU A 142 -10.86 -16.04 -10.20
N GLY A 143 -11.59 -15.76 -11.29
CA GLY A 143 -11.74 -14.39 -11.80
C GLY A 143 -12.50 -13.48 -10.84
N ARG A 144 -13.52 -14.02 -10.15
CA ARG A 144 -14.23 -13.29 -9.09
C ARG A 144 -13.30 -12.95 -7.92
N LEU A 145 -12.42 -13.88 -7.55
CA LEU A 145 -11.42 -13.65 -6.51
C LEU A 145 -10.42 -12.56 -6.93
N ILE A 146 -9.90 -12.60 -8.17
CA ILE A 146 -8.99 -11.57 -8.69
C ILE A 146 -9.65 -10.20 -8.71
N ASN A 147 -10.92 -10.11 -9.11
CA ASN A 147 -11.68 -8.86 -9.10
C ASN A 147 -11.87 -8.31 -7.67
N LEU A 148 -12.16 -9.19 -6.71
CA LEU A 148 -12.27 -8.80 -5.30
C LEU A 148 -10.92 -8.32 -4.75
N LEU A 149 -9.83 -9.04 -5.05
CA LEU A 149 -8.47 -8.65 -4.69
C LEU A 149 -8.12 -7.26 -5.25
N ALA A 150 -8.41 -7.02 -6.53
CA ALA A 150 -8.24 -5.73 -7.19
C ALA A 150 -9.02 -4.62 -6.47
N LEU A 151 -10.28 -4.87 -6.10
CA LEU A 151 -11.09 -3.91 -5.34
C LEU A 151 -10.49 -3.63 -3.95
N CYS A 152 -10.04 -4.67 -3.23
CA CYS A 152 -9.38 -4.50 -1.93
C CYS A 152 -8.10 -3.68 -2.02
N ILE A 153 -7.28 -3.89 -3.06
CA ILE A 153 -6.07 -3.10 -3.32
C ILE A 153 -6.42 -1.62 -3.56
N LEU A 154 -7.46 -1.35 -4.35
CA LEU A 154 -7.91 0.01 -4.62
C LEU A 154 -8.42 0.71 -3.34
N LEU A 155 -9.26 0.02 -2.57
CA LEU A 155 -9.81 0.55 -1.30
C LEU A 155 -8.71 0.77 -0.26
N PHE A 156 -7.71 -0.09 -0.21
CA PHE A 156 -6.50 0.11 0.60
C PHE A 156 -5.80 1.43 0.22
N GLY A 157 -5.49 1.63 -1.06
CA GLY A 157 -4.83 2.85 -1.53
C GLY A 157 -5.60 4.13 -1.25
N ILE A 158 -6.91 4.12 -1.47
CA ILE A 158 -7.79 5.26 -1.13
C ILE A 158 -7.75 5.52 0.38
N SER A 159 -7.87 4.48 1.21
CA SER A 159 -7.85 4.64 2.68
C SER A 159 -6.52 5.19 3.18
N VAL A 160 -5.39 4.75 2.60
CA VAL A 160 -4.05 5.30 2.87
C VAL A 160 -3.97 6.79 2.48
N ASP A 161 -4.42 7.14 1.28
CA ASP A 161 -4.38 8.52 0.77
C ASP A 161 -5.21 9.47 1.63
N PHE A 162 -6.41 9.06 2.05
CA PHE A 162 -7.24 9.84 2.96
C PHE A 162 -6.61 9.94 4.34
N SER A 163 -6.02 8.87 4.91
CA SER A 163 -5.33 8.91 6.20
C SER A 163 -4.14 9.88 6.17
N VAL A 164 -3.35 9.87 5.09
CA VAL A 164 -2.23 10.78 4.85
C VAL A 164 -2.70 12.23 4.64
N SER A 165 -3.82 12.43 3.94
CA SER A 165 -4.40 13.75 3.68
C SER A 165 -4.93 14.42 4.95
N LEU A 166 -5.76 13.70 5.71
CA LEU A 166 -6.35 14.22 6.95
C LEU A 166 -5.28 14.57 7.98
N ALA A 167 -4.12 13.88 7.94
CA ALA A 167 -2.94 14.21 8.73
C ALA A 167 -2.48 15.66 8.61
N ARG A 168 -2.59 16.23 7.41
CA ARG A 168 -2.05 17.54 7.09
C ARG A 168 -2.99 18.67 7.48
N TYR A 169 -4.27 18.34 7.66
CA TYR A 169 -5.32 19.29 8.03
C TYR A 169 -5.67 19.24 9.53
N ALA A 170 -5.17 18.24 10.27
CA ALA A 170 -5.32 18.11 11.73
C ALA A 170 -4.15 18.77 12.46
#